data_AF-A0A7W7M4Y5-F1
#
_entry.id   AF-A0A7W7M4Y5-F1
#
_cell.length_a   1.000
_cell.length_b   1.000
_cell.length_c   1.000
_cell.angle_alpha   90.00
_cell.angle_beta   90.00
_cell.angle_gamma   90.00
#
_symmetry.space_group_name_H-M   'P 1'
#
loop_
_entity.id
_entity.type
_entity.pdbx_description
1 polymer ?
#
loop_
_entity_poly.entity_id
_entity_poly.type
_entity_poly.pdbx_seq_one_letter_code
_entity_poly.pdbx_strand_id
1 'polypeptide(L)'
;MRPAADPLVTIAEVCRRMTAGDFEARLPPIGDTEAALAARTAVNGLLDRLDAFAREAGAASAAAAAGRFHRRFLTTGLQGTFRLAAEQINESVTAMRRNADQIAAATRARHALADELESAVLTVSEQVATAATEMGASANGLASFARGAVADAERGLGTVTSLRSASEEIRHAVDLINQVASQTRLLALNATIEAARAGEAGRGFSVVANEVKTLANETSASSEEIMGQVNTVQQTAAEAVGVLEAVSRSFREINNLIDGIAVAVDGGGAAGTTGLSQLAEVLRAEVTRFLTTARQS
;
A
#
# COMPACT_ATOMS: atom_id res chain seq x y z
N MET A 1 95.99 -15.57 -30.26
CA MET A 1 94.75 -15.01 -30.85
C MET A 1 93.68 -16.08 -30.77
N ARG A 2 92.58 -15.85 -30.06
CA ARG A 2 91.41 -16.75 -30.13
C ARG A 2 90.94 -16.78 -31.58
N PRO A 3 90.62 -17.94 -32.17
CA PRO A 3 90.01 -17.98 -33.49
C PRO A 3 88.76 -17.08 -33.46
N ALA A 4 88.59 -16.22 -34.46
CA ALA A 4 87.39 -15.41 -34.58
C ALA A 4 86.19 -16.36 -34.48
N ALA A 5 85.32 -16.12 -33.49
CA ALA A 5 84.15 -16.95 -33.28
C ALA A 5 83.33 -16.96 -34.59
N ASP A 6 82.84 -18.13 -34.97
CA ASP A 6 82.05 -18.29 -36.19
C ASP A 6 80.89 -17.26 -36.18
N PRO A 7 80.80 -16.39 -37.21
CA PRO A 7 79.73 -15.42 -37.36
C PRO A 7 78.34 -16.01 -37.14
N LEU A 8 78.09 -17.24 -37.61
CA LEU A 8 76.81 -17.92 -37.46
C LEU A 8 76.53 -18.30 -36.01
N VAL A 9 77.55 -18.75 -35.27
CA VAL A 9 77.43 -19.06 -33.84
C VAL A 9 77.09 -17.80 -33.04
N THR A 10 77.68 -16.66 -33.42
CA THR A 10 77.45 -15.37 -32.77
C THR A 10 76.04 -14.85 -33.04
N ILE A 11 75.57 -14.94 -34.30
CA ILE A 11 74.19 -14.59 -34.66
C ILE A 11 73.20 -15.50 -33.91
N ALA A 12 73.45 -16.82 -33.89
CA ALA A 12 72.58 -17.77 -33.20
C ALA A 12 72.47 -17.48 -31.69
N GLU A 13 73.55 -17.06 -31.04
CA GLU A 13 73.55 -16.67 -29.63
C GLU A 13 72.70 -15.42 -29.37
N VAL A 14 72.85 -14.38 -30.22
CA VAL A 14 72.02 -13.18 -30.12
C VAL A 14 70.55 -13.53 -30.37
N CYS A 15 70.26 -14.35 -31.38
CA CYS A 15 68.90 -14.84 -31.62
C CYS A 15 68.33 -15.63 -30.44
N ARG A 16 69.12 -16.47 -29.75
CA ARG A 16 68.67 -17.18 -28.54
C ARG A 16 68.27 -16.21 -27.43
N ARG A 17 69.07 -15.17 -27.19
CA ARG A 17 68.75 -14.11 -26.23
C ARG A 17 67.49 -13.35 -26.61
N MET A 18 67.34 -13.01 -27.90
CA MET A 18 66.12 -12.39 -28.43
C MET A 18 64.88 -13.26 -28.21
N THR A 19 64.97 -14.57 -28.46
CA THR A 19 63.86 -15.51 -28.20
C THR A 19 63.53 -15.60 -26.71
N ALA A 20 64.50 -15.39 -25.83
CA ALA A 20 64.29 -15.29 -24.39
C ALA A 20 63.72 -13.93 -23.94
N GLY A 21 63.48 -12.98 -24.86
CA GLY A 21 62.91 -11.66 -24.57
C GLY A 21 63.95 -10.56 -24.28
N ASP A 22 65.24 -10.85 -24.42
CA ASP A 22 66.30 -9.86 -24.28
C ASP A 22 66.53 -9.12 -25.62
N PHE A 23 65.80 -8.02 -25.79
CA PHE A 23 65.95 -7.12 -26.94
C PHE A 23 67.04 -6.06 -26.76
N GLU A 24 67.75 -6.05 -25.62
CA GLU A 24 68.91 -5.18 -25.38
C GLU A 24 70.22 -5.83 -25.88
N ALA A 25 70.22 -7.14 -26.15
CA ALA A 25 71.32 -7.83 -26.82
C ALA A 25 71.67 -7.14 -28.15
N ARG A 26 72.97 -7.05 -28.49
CA ARG A 26 73.42 -6.45 -29.76
C ARG A 26 74.37 -7.40 -30.48
N LEU A 27 74.21 -7.50 -31.79
CA LEU A 27 75.10 -8.27 -32.63
C LEU A 27 76.45 -7.53 -32.73
N PRO A 28 77.56 -8.10 -32.22
CA PRO A 28 78.90 -7.52 -32.37
C PRO A 28 79.35 -7.54 -33.84
N PRO A 29 80.48 -6.91 -34.20
CA PRO A 29 81.07 -7.07 -35.52
C PRO A 29 81.30 -8.56 -35.86
N ILE A 30 80.78 -9.01 -37.00
CA ILE A 30 80.86 -10.42 -37.47
C ILE A 30 81.73 -10.58 -38.73
N GLY A 31 82.46 -9.53 -39.11
CA GLY A 31 83.33 -9.47 -40.28
C GLY A 31 83.36 -8.06 -40.89
N ASP A 32 84.32 -7.83 -41.80
CA ASP A 32 84.56 -6.51 -42.42
C ASP A 32 83.94 -6.36 -43.82
N THR A 33 83.13 -7.34 -44.25
CA THR A 33 82.43 -7.26 -45.54
C THR A 33 81.21 -6.34 -45.45
N GLU A 34 80.85 -5.72 -46.57
CA GLU A 34 79.63 -4.90 -46.67
C GLU A 34 78.37 -5.69 -46.25
N ALA A 35 78.30 -6.96 -46.63
CA ALA A 35 77.22 -7.87 -46.25
C ALA A 35 77.16 -8.11 -44.72
N ALA A 36 78.32 -8.26 -44.06
CA ALA A 36 78.40 -8.42 -42.61
C ALA A 36 77.93 -7.15 -41.88
N LEU A 37 78.33 -5.97 -42.37
CA LEU A 37 77.89 -4.69 -41.82
C LEU A 37 76.38 -4.46 -42.04
N ALA A 38 75.87 -4.77 -43.22
CA ALA A 38 74.45 -4.67 -43.55
C ALA A 38 73.59 -5.59 -42.69
N ALA A 39 74.00 -6.86 -42.53
CA ALA A 39 73.31 -7.82 -41.67
C ALA A 39 73.29 -7.37 -40.21
N ARG A 40 74.43 -6.90 -39.68
CA ARG A 40 74.52 -6.36 -38.32
C ARG A 40 73.58 -5.17 -38.12
N THR A 41 73.57 -4.25 -39.06
CA THR A 41 72.72 -3.05 -39.01
C THR A 41 71.24 -3.41 -39.06
N ALA A 42 70.86 -4.37 -39.92
CA ALA A 42 69.48 -4.84 -40.03
C ALA A 42 69.00 -5.55 -38.75
N VAL A 43 69.82 -6.45 -38.18
CA VAL A 43 69.49 -7.19 -36.95
C VAL A 43 69.38 -6.25 -35.75
N ASN A 44 70.36 -5.36 -35.54
CA ASN A 44 70.31 -4.38 -34.45
C ASN A 44 69.15 -3.38 -34.64
N GLY A 45 68.88 -2.94 -35.86
CA GLY A 45 67.73 -2.07 -36.14
C GLY A 45 66.37 -2.76 -35.96
N LEU A 46 66.29 -4.08 -36.15
CA LEU A 46 65.10 -4.87 -35.78
C LEU A 46 64.95 -4.94 -34.25
N LEU A 47 66.05 -5.19 -33.53
CA LEU A 47 66.11 -5.21 -32.07
C LEU A 47 65.66 -3.89 -31.44
N ASP A 48 66.17 -2.75 -31.95
CA ASP A 48 65.78 -1.43 -31.48
C ASP A 48 64.27 -1.17 -31.66
N ARG A 49 63.70 -1.60 -32.80
CA ARG A 49 62.25 -1.46 -33.05
C ARG A 49 61.41 -2.37 -32.16
N LEU A 50 61.87 -3.59 -31.91
CA LEU A 50 61.19 -4.54 -31.01
C LEU A 50 61.22 -4.03 -29.56
N ASP A 51 62.37 -3.57 -29.06
CA ASP A 51 62.50 -3.01 -27.72
C ASP A 51 61.63 -1.75 -27.55
N ALA A 52 61.72 -0.81 -28.49
CA ALA A 52 60.90 0.41 -28.46
C ALA A 52 59.40 0.09 -28.50
N PHE A 53 58.98 -0.84 -29.35
CA PHE A 53 57.59 -1.27 -29.43
C PHE A 53 57.12 -1.91 -28.13
N ALA A 54 57.91 -2.81 -27.54
CA ALA A 54 57.56 -3.49 -26.30
C ALA A 54 57.43 -2.52 -25.12
N ARG A 55 58.38 -1.58 -24.98
CA ARG A 55 58.33 -0.53 -23.95
C ARG A 55 57.11 0.36 -24.11
N GLU A 56 56.84 0.83 -25.32
CA GLU A 56 55.73 1.73 -25.59
C GLU A 56 54.37 1.03 -25.43
N ALA A 57 54.26 -0.23 -25.85
CA ALA A 57 53.06 -1.06 -25.64
C ALA A 57 52.78 -1.25 -24.15
N GLY A 58 53.80 -1.60 -23.36
CA GLY A 58 53.68 -1.77 -21.91
C GLY A 58 53.29 -0.47 -21.22
N ALA A 59 53.94 0.64 -21.60
CA ALA A 59 53.66 1.97 -21.09
C ALA A 59 52.22 2.46 -21.34
N ALA A 60 51.74 2.33 -22.58
CA ALA A 60 50.38 2.73 -22.96
C ALA A 60 49.34 1.84 -22.26
N SER A 61 49.57 0.52 -22.24
CA SER A 61 48.66 -0.44 -21.61
C SER A 61 48.59 -0.25 -20.09
N ALA A 62 49.72 -0.03 -19.41
CA ALA A 62 49.77 0.25 -17.98
C ALA A 62 49.06 1.56 -17.62
N ALA A 63 49.18 2.59 -18.46
CA ALA A 63 48.45 3.85 -18.25
C ALA A 63 46.94 3.65 -18.44
N ALA A 64 46.51 2.91 -19.45
CA ALA A 64 45.10 2.59 -19.67
C ALA A 64 44.51 1.75 -18.52
N ALA A 65 45.26 0.78 -18.00
CA ALA A 65 44.87 -0.01 -16.83
C ALA A 65 44.70 0.86 -15.56
N ALA A 66 45.48 1.93 -15.44
CA ALA A 66 45.36 2.92 -14.37
C ALA A 66 44.32 4.03 -14.66
N GLY A 67 43.47 3.88 -15.68
CA GLY A 67 42.45 4.86 -16.07
C GLY A 67 42.99 6.12 -16.77
N ARG A 68 44.30 6.19 -17.07
CA ARG A 68 44.95 7.33 -17.73
C ARG A 68 44.93 7.15 -19.25
N PHE A 69 43.75 7.25 -19.85
CA PHE A 69 43.54 7.04 -21.29
C PHE A 69 44.13 8.14 -22.21
N HIS A 70 44.64 9.23 -21.64
CA HIS A 70 45.29 10.29 -22.41
C HIS A 70 46.68 9.88 -22.93
N ARG A 71 47.34 8.90 -22.29
CA ARG A 71 48.62 8.37 -22.77
C ARG A 71 48.37 7.40 -23.91
N ARG A 72 48.82 7.79 -25.10
CA ARG A 72 48.71 7.01 -26.34
C ARG A 72 50.05 6.42 -26.72
N PHE A 73 50.02 5.29 -27.41
CA PHE A 73 51.18 4.70 -28.04
C PHE A 73 51.71 5.67 -29.11
N LEU A 74 53.00 6.00 -29.04
CA LEU A 74 53.70 6.82 -30.05
C LEU A 74 53.93 6.04 -31.36
N THR A 75 53.22 6.42 -32.42
CA THR A 75 53.31 5.75 -33.75
C THR A 75 54.43 6.30 -34.64
N THR A 76 55.04 7.42 -34.26
CA THR A 76 56.08 8.10 -35.04
C THR A 76 57.29 7.19 -35.25
N GLY A 77 57.76 7.06 -36.50
CA GLY A 77 58.91 6.23 -36.84
C GLY A 77 58.63 4.73 -37.02
N LEU A 78 57.44 4.24 -36.65
CA LEU A 78 57.02 2.87 -36.93
C LEU A 78 56.51 2.69 -38.36
N GLN A 79 56.71 1.51 -38.93
CA GLN A 79 56.30 1.15 -40.29
C GLN A 79 55.69 -0.25 -40.32
N GLY A 80 54.87 -0.52 -41.34
CA GLY A 80 54.26 -1.82 -41.58
C GLY A 80 53.46 -2.34 -40.37
N THR A 81 53.69 -3.60 -40.00
CA THR A 81 52.95 -4.30 -38.94
C THR A 81 53.09 -3.65 -37.57
N PHE A 82 54.23 -3.05 -37.24
CA PHE A 82 54.42 -2.34 -35.97
C PHE A 82 53.50 -1.12 -35.84
N ARG A 83 53.32 -0.37 -36.94
CA ARG A 83 52.42 0.79 -36.96
C ARG A 83 50.97 0.35 -36.79
N LEU A 84 50.54 -0.68 -37.53
CA LEU A 84 49.18 -1.21 -37.42
C LEU A 84 48.88 -1.70 -35.99
N ALA A 85 49.80 -2.42 -35.36
CA ALA A 85 49.63 -2.87 -33.98
C ALA A 85 49.56 -1.70 -32.98
N ALA A 86 50.39 -0.67 -33.16
CA ALA A 86 50.36 0.54 -32.34
C ALA A 86 49.04 1.33 -32.48
N GLU A 87 48.51 1.41 -33.70
CA GLU A 87 47.20 2.02 -33.99
C GLU A 87 46.07 1.21 -33.31
N GLN A 88 46.11 -0.12 -33.38
CA GLN A 88 45.15 -1.00 -32.70
C GLN A 88 45.17 -0.83 -31.16
N ILE A 89 46.35 -0.68 -30.56
CA ILE A 89 46.47 -0.37 -29.12
C ILE A 89 45.78 0.96 -28.82
N ASN A 90 46.05 1.99 -29.62
CA ASN A 90 45.44 3.31 -29.44
C ASN A 90 43.91 3.30 -29.60
N GLU A 91 43.38 2.53 -30.54
CA GLU A 91 41.94 2.32 -30.69
C GLU A 91 41.34 1.65 -29.45
N SER A 92 42.03 0.63 -28.93
CA SER A 92 41.61 -0.08 -27.70
C SER A 92 41.58 0.87 -26.50
N VAL A 93 42.61 1.70 -26.31
CA VAL A 93 42.63 2.73 -25.26
C VAL A 93 41.46 3.71 -25.41
N THR A 94 41.13 4.10 -26.64
CA THR A 94 40.00 5.00 -26.92
C THR A 94 38.67 4.33 -26.59
N ALA A 95 38.50 3.05 -26.92
CA ALA A 95 37.31 2.27 -26.57
C ALA A 95 37.18 2.12 -25.04
N MET A 96 38.27 1.83 -24.33
CA MET A 96 38.28 1.77 -22.86
C MET A 96 37.86 3.10 -22.23
N ARG A 97 38.33 4.24 -22.76
CA ARG A 97 37.88 5.56 -22.30
C ARG A 97 36.37 5.75 -22.44
N ARG A 98 35.82 5.43 -23.62
CA ARG A 98 34.37 5.54 -23.85
C ARG A 98 33.58 4.67 -22.87
N ASN A 99 34.05 3.45 -22.62
CA ASN A 99 33.42 2.55 -21.65
C ASN A 99 33.49 3.13 -20.22
N ALA A 100 34.64 3.68 -19.82
CA ALA A 100 34.79 4.33 -18.52
C ALA A 100 33.85 5.53 -18.36
N ASP A 101 33.73 6.37 -19.39
CA ASP A 101 32.82 7.52 -19.40
C ASP A 101 31.34 7.07 -19.31
N GLN A 102 30.97 5.99 -20.01
CA GLN A 102 29.64 5.39 -19.94
C GLN A 102 29.34 4.82 -18.55
N ILE A 103 30.28 4.09 -17.94
CA ILE A 103 30.14 3.57 -16.58
C ILE A 103 29.97 4.73 -15.58
N ALA A 104 30.76 5.80 -15.71
CA ALA A 104 30.65 6.98 -14.85
C ALA A 104 29.30 7.69 -15.01
N ALA A 105 28.79 7.79 -16.25
CA ALA A 105 27.47 8.36 -16.52
C ALA A 105 26.34 7.48 -15.96
N ALA A 106 26.42 6.16 -16.15
CA ALA A 106 25.45 5.20 -15.61
C ALA A 106 25.43 5.22 -14.07
N THR A 107 26.60 5.31 -13.45
CA THR A 107 26.74 5.44 -11.98
C THR A 107 26.06 6.72 -11.47
N ARG A 108 26.29 7.86 -12.13
CA ARG A 108 25.62 9.12 -11.80
C ARG A 108 24.11 9.04 -11.96
N ALA A 109 23.61 8.48 -13.06
CA ALA A 109 22.18 8.29 -13.30
C ALA A 109 21.54 7.38 -12.23
N ARG A 110 22.23 6.30 -11.85
CA ARG A 110 21.78 5.39 -10.79
C ARG A 110 21.69 6.09 -9.42
N HIS A 111 22.64 6.94 -9.06
CA HIS A 111 22.55 7.75 -7.83
C HIS A 111 21.37 8.72 -7.87
N ALA A 112 21.15 9.42 -8.98
CA ALA A 112 20.01 10.32 -9.11
C ALA A 112 18.67 9.60 -8.96
N LEU A 113 18.52 8.42 -9.58
CA LEU A 113 17.34 7.57 -9.42
C LEU A 113 17.15 7.09 -7.97
N ALA A 114 18.24 6.78 -7.27
CA ALA A 114 18.19 6.40 -5.85
C ALA A 114 17.71 7.56 -4.98
N ASP A 115 18.16 8.79 -5.24
CA ASP A 115 17.73 9.99 -4.53
C ASP A 115 16.24 10.30 -4.78
N GLU A 116 15.80 10.18 -6.04
CA GLU A 116 14.38 10.37 -6.42
C GLU A 116 13.48 9.31 -5.77
N LEU A 117 13.91 8.04 -5.78
CA LEU A 117 13.21 6.95 -5.12
C LEU A 117 13.12 7.16 -3.60
N GLU A 118 14.18 7.66 -2.96
CA GLU A 118 14.18 8.01 -1.53
C GLU A 118 13.09 9.04 -1.22
N SER A 119 13.09 10.14 -1.97
CA SER A 119 12.14 11.23 -1.78
C SER A 119 10.69 10.78 -2.01
N ALA A 120 10.45 10.00 -3.07
CA ALA A 120 9.13 9.46 -3.38
C ALA A 120 8.63 8.53 -2.27
N VAL A 121 9.46 7.59 -1.80
CA VAL A 121 9.06 6.65 -0.74
C VAL A 121 8.85 7.35 0.59
N LEU A 122 9.69 8.32 0.94
CA LEU A 122 9.51 9.11 2.18
C LEU A 122 8.16 9.85 2.17
N THR A 123 7.83 10.50 1.05
CA THR A 123 6.57 11.21 0.86
C THR A 123 5.38 10.24 0.98
N VAL A 124 5.42 9.09 0.30
CA VAL A 124 4.36 8.09 0.36
C VAL A 124 4.22 7.54 1.79
N SER A 125 5.33 7.27 2.47
CA SER A 125 5.30 6.75 3.85
C SER A 125 4.66 7.76 4.81
N GLU A 126 4.96 9.05 4.67
CA GLU A 126 4.35 10.11 5.45
C GLU A 126 2.85 10.27 5.17
N GLN A 127 2.45 10.18 3.90
CA GLN A 127 1.04 10.18 3.50
C GLN A 127 0.26 8.99 4.07
N VAL A 128 0.85 7.78 4.03
CA VAL A 128 0.24 6.58 4.62
C VAL A 128 0.12 6.71 6.14
N ALA A 129 1.14 7.23 6.83
CA ALA A 129 1.08 7.46 8.28
C ALA A 129 0.00 8.49 8.67
N THR A 130 -0.12 9.56 7.89
CA THR A 130 -1.17 10.58 8.09
C THR A 130 -2.55 9.99 7.86
N ALA A 131 -2.75 9.28 6.74
CA ALA A 131 -4.02 8.62 6.43
C ALA A 131 -4.40 7.58 7.48
N ALA A 132 -3.44 6.79 7.98
CA ALA A 132 -3.67 5.84 9.07
C ALA A 132 -4.16 6.55 10.34
N THR A 133 -3.55 7.67 10.72
CA THR A 133 -3.95 8.47 11.87
C THR A 133 -5.37 9.04 11.71
N GLU A 134 -5.69 9.60 10.55
CA GLU A 134 -7.03 10.11 10.23
C GLU A 134 -8.09 9.00 10.22
N MET A 135 -7.76 7.83 9.68
CA MET A 135 -8.62 6.65 9.71
C MET A 135 -8.88 6.17 11.14
N GLY A 136 -7.85 6.13 12.00
CA GLY A 136 -7.99 5.77 13.41
C GLY A 136 -8.88 6.77 14.17
N ALA A 137 -8.71 8.07 13.95
CA ALA A 137 -9.59 9.10 14.52
C ALA A 137 -11.04 8.95 14.02
N SER A 138 -11.22 8.71 12.73
CA SER A 138 -12.55 8.51 12.13
C SER A 138 -13.23 7.25 12.66
N ALA A 139 -12.49 6.15 12.80
CA ALA A 139 -12.98 4.90 13.38
C ALA A 139 -13.46 5.12 14.83
N ASN A 140 -12.67 5.81 15.65
CA ASN A 140 -13.05 6.16 17.01
C ASN A 140 -14.33 7.03 17.07
N GLY A 141 -14.43 8.01 16.17
CA GLY A 141 -15.64 8.84 16.02
C GLY A 141 -16.88 8.02 15.66
N LEU A 142 -16.75 7.12 14.69
CA LEU A 142 -17.81 6.21 14.27
C LEU A 142 -18.22 5.25 15.39
N ALA A 143 -17.28 4.73 16.18
CA ALA A 143 -17.58 3.85 17.31
C ALA A 143 -18.40 4.59 18.38
N SER A 144 -18.03 5.83 18.67
CA SER A 144 -18.78 6.69 19.59
C SER A 144 -20.21 6.95 19.08
N PHE A 145 -20.34 7.30 17.80
CA PHE A 145 -21.63 7.51 17.15
C PHE A 145 -22.51 6.25 17.18
N ALA A 146 -21.96 5.09 16.83
CA ALA A 146 -22.69 3.82 16.84
C ALA A 146 -23.16 3.45 18.26
N ARG A 147 -22.33 3.66 19.30
CA ARG A 147 -22.76 3.47 20.70
C ARG A 147 -23.90 4.42 21.09
N GLY A 148 -23.82 5.68 20.69
CA GLY A 148 -24.89 6.66 20.92
C GLY A 148 -26.20 6.24 20.27
N ALA A 149 -26.15 5.79 19.01
CA ALA A 149 -27.33 5.34 18.29
C ALA A 149 -27.98 4.08 18.90
N VAL A 150 -27.19 3.14 19.44
CA VAL A 150 -27.72 2.00 20.19
C VAL A 150 -28.45 2.46 21.45
N ALA A 151 -27.85 3.37 22.22
CA ALA A 151 -28.48 3.92 23.42
C ALA A 151 -29.79 4.67 23.08
N ASP A 152 -29.84 5.39 21.97
CA ASP A 152 -31.04 6.07 21.50
C ASP A 152 -32.14 5.08 21.11
N ALA A 153 -31.79 3.98 20.44
CA ALA A 153 -32.72 2.92 20.11
C ALA A 153 -33.29 2.24 21.39
N GLU A 154 -32.45 2.00 22.40
CA GLU A 154 -32.88 1.46 23.71
C GLU A 154 -33.84 2.41 24.43
N ARG A 155 -33.58 3.73 24.43
CA ARG A 155 -34.52 4.73 24.97
C ARG A 155 -35.84 4.76 24.21
N GLY A 156 -35.79 4.63 22.88
CA GLY A 156 -36.97 4.48 22.03
C GLY A 156 -37.80 3.25 22.41
N LEU A 157 -37.14 2.12 22.62
CA LEU A 157 -37.78 0.86 23.00
C LEU A 157 -38.47 0.98 24.37
N GLY A 158 -37.83 1.65 25.33
CA GLY A 158 -38.44 1.98 26.62
C GLY A 158 -39.72 2.80 26.47
N THR A 159 -39.69 3.84 25.62
CA THR A 159 -40.86 4.69 25.36
C THR A 159 -42.02 3.90 24.74
N VAL A 160 -41.73 3.05 23.76
CA VAL A 160 -42.74 2.21 23.11
C VAL A 160 -43.33 1.17 24.07
N THR A 161 -42.50 0.64 24.98
CA THR A 161 -42.96 -0.29 26.03
C THR A 161 -43.91 0.39 27.01
N SER A 162 -43.62 1.63 27.41
CA SER A 162 -44.52 2.45 28.23
C SER A 162 -45.83 2.76 27.50
N LEU A 163 -45.77 3.08 26.19
CA LEU A 163 -46.97 3.31 25.37
C LEU A 163 -47.86 2.06 25.29
N ARG A 164 -47.25 0.88 25.14
CA ARG A 164 -47.98 -0.40 25.12
C ARG A 164 -48.71 -0.64 26.45
N SER A 165 -48.02 -0.41 27.57
CA SER A 165 -48.59 -0.56 28.91
C SER A 165 -49.76 0.40 29.14
N ALA A 166 -49.59 1.69 28.78
CA ALA A 166 -50.67 2.67 28.87
C ALA A 166 -51.87 2.30 27.97
N SER A 167 -51.62 1.74 26.78
CA SER A 167 -52.68 1.27 25.89
C SER A 167 -53.43 0.04 26.44
N GLU A 168 -52.76 -0.83 27.19
CA GLU A 168 -53.40 -1.95 27.91
C GLU A 168 -54.30 -1.44 29.04
N GLU A 169 -53.87 -0.43 29.80
CA GLU A 169 -54.71 0.21 30.82
C GLU A 169 -55.97 0.85 30.22
N ILE A 170 -55.84 1.54 29.08
CA ILE A 170 -56.99 2.11 28.36
C ILE A 170 -57.94 1.01 27.91
N ARG A 171 -57.43 -0.11 27.38
CA ARG A 171 -58.26 -1.26 26.99
C ARG A 171 -59.10 -1.76 28.17
N HIS A 172 -58.48 -1.96 29.33
CA HIS A 172 -59.19 -2.39 30.54
C HIS A 172 -60.27 -1.40 30.97
N ALA A 173 -59.99 -0.09 30.89
CA ALA A 173 -60.98 0.94 31.21
C ALA A 173 -62.17 0.91 30.22
N VAL A 174 -61.91 0.76 28.92
CA VAL A 174 -62.95 0.71 27.88
C VAL A 174 -63.79 -0.56 27.99
N ASP A 175 -63.18 -1.71 28.31
CA ASP A 175 -63.90 -2.96 28.59
C ASP A 175 -64.88 -2.79 29.76
N LEU A 176 -64.45 -2.11 30.83
CA LEU A 176 -65.33 -1.80 31.96
C LEU A 176 -66.48 -0.88 31.56
N ILE A 177 -66.21 0.18 30.78
CA ILE A 177 -67.25 1.08 30.27
C ILE A 177 -68.27 0.30 29.45
N ASN A 178 -67.81 -0.62 28.58
CA ASN A 178 -68.70 -1.43 27.76
C ASN A 178 -69.56 -2.39 28.61
N GLN A 179 -68.98 -2.97 29.68
CA GLN A 179 -69.75 -3.76 30.65
C GLN A 179 -70.82 -2.92 31.36
N VAL A 180 -70.47 -1.70 31.81
CA VAL A 180 -71.40 -0.77 32.47
C VAL A 180 -72.52 -0.34 31.50
N ALA A 181 -72.19 -0.05 30.25
CA ALA A 181 -73.16 0.31 29.21
C ALA A 181 -74.13 -0.86 28.94
N SER A 182 -73.61 -2.08 28.80
CA SER A 182 -74.44 -3.29 28.63
C SER A 182 -75.38 -3.53 29.81
N GLN A 183 -74.90 -3.37 31.04
CA GLN A 183 -75.72 -3.50 32.25
C GLN A 183 -76.77 -2.39 32.34
N THR A 184 -76.41 -1.15 32.01
CA THR A 184 -77.33 0.00 31.96
C THR A 184 -78.43 -0.21 30.93
N ARG A 185 -78.08 -0.76 29.76
CA ARG A 185 -79.03 -1.13 28.71
C ARG A 185 -80.04 -2.18 29.19
N LEU A 186 -79.59 -3.18 29.95
CA LEU A 186 -80.46 -4.18 30.57
C LEU A 186 -81.38 -3.59 31.64
N LEU A 187 -80.86 -2.70 32.49
CA LEU A 187 -81.67 -1.99 33.49
C LEU A 187 -82.73 -1.11 32.83
N ALA A 188 -82.37 -0.37 31.79
CA ALA A 188 -83.28 0.45 31.00
C ALA A 188 -84.36 -0.40 30.33
N LEU A 189 -84.00 -1.56 29.77
CA LEU A 189 -84.96 -2.50 29.18
C LEU A 189 -85.97 -2.99 30.22
N ASN A 190 -85.52 -3.39 31.41
CA ASN A 190 -86.39 -3.82 32.50
C ASN A 190 -87.33 -2.68 32.94
N ALA A 191 -86.82 -1.43 33.01
CA ALA A 191 -87.63 -0.26 33.32
C ALA A 191 -88.68 0.03 32.23
N THR A 192 -88.35 -0.12 30.95
CA THR A 192 -89.31 0.01 29.84
C THR A 192 -90.42 -1.04 29.94
N ILE A 193 -90.08 -2.29 30.31
CA ILE A 193 -91.06 -3.37 30.52
C ILE A 193 -92.02 -3.03 31.66
N GLU A 194 -91.50 -2.58 32.81
CA GLU A 194 -92.34 -2.26 33.96
C GLU A 194 -93.19 -0.99 33.73
N ALA A 195 -92.66 0.00 33.01
CA ALA A 195 -93.40 1.18 32.59
C ALA A 195 -94.58 0.82 31.66
N ALA A 196 -94.38 -0.13 30.73
CA ALA A 196 -95.45 -0.65 29.88
C ALA A 196 -96.52 -1.39 30.72
N ARG A 197 -96.09 -2.10 31.77
CA ARG A 197 -96.98 -2.83 32.69
C ARG A 197 -97.86 -1.90 33.53
N ALA A 198 -97.37 -0.71 33.86
CA ALA A 198 -98.09 0.32 34.60
C ALA A 198 -99.12 1.11 33.73
N GLY A 199 -99.18 0.87 32.42
CA GLY A 199 -100.15 1.50 31.51
C GLY A 199 -99.97 3.03 31.40
N GLU A 200 -101.08 3.79 31.47
CA GLU A 200 -101.08 5.26 31.35
C GLU A 200 -100.19 5.95 32.41
N ALA A 201 -100.12 5.40 33.63
CA ALA A 201 -99.30 5.96 34.71
C ALA A 201 -97.79 5.82 34.46
N GLY A 202 -97.37 4.90 33.60
CA GLY A 202 -95.97 4.62 33.28
C GLY A 202 -95.40 5.40 32.09
N ARG A 203 -96.21 6.20 31.36
CA ARG A 203 -95.78 6.88 30.13
C ARG A 203 -94.53 7.75 30.29
N GLY A 204 -94.46 8.55 31.36
CA GLY A 204 -93.29 9.39 31.64
C GLY A 204 -92.02 8.57 31.92
N PHE A 205 -92.16 7.48 32.69
CA PHE A 205 -91.05 6.55 32.97
C PHE A 205 -90.59 5.82 31.71
N SER A 206 -91.50 5.45 30.80
CA SER A 206 -91.14 4.79 29.55
C SER A 206 -90.29 5.66 28.64
N VAL A 207 -90.51 6.99 28.62
CA VAL A 207 -89.69 7.91 27.82
C VAL A 207 -88.27 7.97 28.37
N VAL A 208 -88.13 8.14 29.69
CA VAL A 208 -86.81 8.17 30.35
C VAL A 208 -86.07 6.84 30.16
N ALA A 209 -86.75 5.71 30.31
CA ALA A 209 -86.14 4.38 30.12
C ALA A 209 -85.63 4.17 28.69
N ASN A 210 -86.38 4.64 27.67
CA ASN A 210 -85.93 4.58 26.29
C ASN A 210 -84.72 5.52 26.03
N GLU A 211 -84.70 6.71 26.61
CA GLU A 211 -83.57 7.63 26.49
C GLU A 211 -82.29 7.02 27.09
N VAL A 212 -82.37 6.44 28.29
CA VAL A 212 -81.26 5.73 28.94
C VAL A 212 -80.78 4.55 28.09
N LYS A 213 -81.71 3.81 27.47
CA LYS A 213 -81.36 2.70 26.56
C LYS A 213 -80.60 3.20 25.33
N THR A 214 -80.99 4.33 24.74
CA THR A 214 -80.30 4.95 23.61
C THR A 214 -78.89 5.39 24.00
N LEU A 215 -78.74 6.11 25.12
CA LEU A 215 -77.43 6.52 25.64
C LEU A 215 -76.51 5.32 25.89
N ALA A 216 -77.04 4.22 26.43
CA ALA A 216 -76.27 3.00 26.67
C ALA A 216 -75.79 2.34 25.36
N ASN A 217 -76.61 2.36 24.30
CA ASN A 217 -76.21 1.88 22.98
C ASN A 217 -75.13 2.78 22.36
N GLU A 218 -75.29 4.10 22.43
CA GLU A 218 -74.28 5.05 21.95
C GLU A 218 -72.95 4.88 22.70
N THR A 219 -73.00 4.73 24.02
CA THR A 219 -71.82 4.48 24.85
C THR A 219 -71.09 3.19 24.45
N SER A 220 -71.85 2.13 24.14
CA SER A 220 -71.26 0.85 23.69
C SER A 220 -70.60 1.01 22.32
N ALA A 221 -71.26 1.68 21.38
CA ALA A 221 -70.73 1.95 20.04
C ALA A 221 -69.44 2.80 20.10
N SER A 222 -69.43 3.89 20.88
CA SER A 222 -68.22 4.69 21.08
C SER A 222 -67.09 3.90 21.75
N SER A 223 -67.42 2.99 22.67
CA SER A 223 -66.42 2.11 23.31
C SER A 223 -65.78 1.16 22.31
N GLU A 224 -66.56 0.60 21.38
CA GLU A 224 -66.06 -0.24 20.28
C GLU A 224 -65.14 0.54 19.33
N GLU A 225 -65.47 1.79 18.99
CA GLU A 225 -64.59 2.65 18.20
C GLU A 225 -63.26 2.93 18.90
N ILE A 226 -63.29 3.24 20.20
CA ILE A 226 -62.07 3.45 21.01
C ILE A 226 -61.23 2.17 21.07
N MET A 227 -61.85 1.00 21.24
CA MET A 227 -61.12 -0.28 21.19
C MET A 227 -60.41 -0.48 19.84
N GLY A 228 -61.05 -0.12 18.73
CA GLY A 228 -60.44 -0.13 17.40
C GLY A 228 -59.19 0.76 17.32
N GLN A 229 -59.26 1.97 17.89
CA GLN A 229 -58.11 2.87 17.96
C GLN A 229 -56.98 2.32 18.84
N VAL A 230 -57.29 1.77 20.02
CA VAL A 230 -56.30 1.16 20.92
C VAL A 230 -55.59 -0.02 20.26
N ASN A 231 -56.32 -0.86 19.53
CA ASN A 231 -55.72 -1.96 18.77
C ASN A 231 -54.77 -1.46 17.68
N THR A 232 -55.14 -0.39 16.97
CA THR A 232 -54.29 0.26 15.96
C THR A 232 -53.00 0.79 16.59
N VAL A 233 -53.10 1.50 17.72
CA VAL A 233 -51.93 2.03 18.45
C VAL A 233 -50.99 0.90 18.89
N GLN A 234 -51.52 -0.20 19.40
CA GLN A 234 -50.69 -1.34 19.79
C GLN A 234 -50.00 -2.02 18.61
N GLN A 235 -50.69 -2.15 17.47
CA GLN A 235 -50.08 -2.70 16.26
C GLN A 235 -48.92 -1.82 15.79
N THR A 236 -49.12 -0.51 15.70
CA THR A 236 -48.06 0.44 15.34
C THR A 236 -46.91 0.42 16.34
N ALA A 237 -47.21 0.28 17.64
CA ALA A 237 -46.17 0.13 18.67
C ALA A 237 -45.34 -1.15 18.46
N ALA A 238 -45.98 -2.29 18.13
CA ALA A 238 -45.28 -3.54 17.85
C ALA A 238 -44.38 -3.44 16.60
N GLU A 239 -44.85 -2.78 15.54
CA GLU A 239 -44.05 -2.49 14.35
C GLU A 239 -42.84 -1.61 14.70
N ALA A 240 -43.03 -0.59 15.53
CA ALA A 240 -41.95 0.28 15.99
C ALA A 240 -40.86 -0.48 16.78
N VAL A 241 -41.25 -1.46 17.61
CA VAL A 241 -40.28 -2.34 18.29
C VAL A 241 -39.41 -3.07 17.27
N GLY A 242 -40.02 -3.69 16.26
CA GLY A 242 -39.27 -4.43 15.24
C GLY A 242 -38.27 -3.55 14.48
N VAL A 243 -38.65 -2.31 14.18
CA VAL A 243 -37.76 -1.32 13.55
C VAL A 243 -36.59 -0.97 14.47
N LEU A 244 -36.86 -0.69 15.75
CA LEU A 244 -35.80 -0.33 16.71
C LEU A 244 -34.81 -1.48 16.94
N GLU A 245 -35.30 -2.72 17.03
CA GLU A 245 -34.42 -3.89 17.13
C GLU A 245 -33.54 -4.08 15.90
N ALA A 246 -34.08 -3.85 14.70
CA ALA A 246 -33.32 -3.89 13.46
C ALA A 246 -32.23 -2.80 13.43
N VAL A 247 -32.56 -1.57 13.86
CA VAL A 247 -31.61 -0.47 14.00
C VAL A 247 -30.48 -0.84 14.96
N SER A 248 -30.79 -1.35 16.16
CA SER A 248 -29.76 -1.79 17.11
C SER A 248 -28.88 -2.90 16.54
N ARG A 249 -29.43 -3.83 15.74
CA ARG A 249 -28.63 -4.88 15.09
C ARG A 249 -27.65 -4.28 14.07
N SER A 250 -28.12 -3.39 13.21
CA SER A 250 -27.27 -2.71 12.22
C SER A 250 -26.11 -1.94 12.88
N PHE A 251 -26.36 -1.25 14.00
CA PHE A 251 -25.31 -0.54 14.71
C PHE A 251 -24.30 -1.44 15.44
N ARG A 252 -24.70 -2.64 15.87
CA ARG A 252 -23.74 -3.64 16.37
C ARG A 252 -22.84 -4.17 15.25
N GLU A 253 -23.39 -4.38 14.06
CA GLU A 253 -22.61 -4.78 12.89
C GLU A 253 -21.63 -3.68 12.46
N ILE A 254 -22.07 -2.41 12.48
CA ILE A 254 -21.19 -1.26 12.25
C ILE A 254 -20.04 -1.22 13.27
N ASN A 255 -20.29 -1.46 14.56
CA ASN A 255 -19.23 -1.52 15.57
C ASN A 255 -18.18 -2.60 15.25
N ASN A 256 -18.59 -3.77 14.78
CA ASN A 256 -17.66 -4.83 14.38
C ASN A 256 -16.80 -4.42 13.17
N LEU A 257 -17.39 -3.71 12.20
CA LEU A 257 -16.65 -3.18 11.04
C LEU A 257 -15.62 -2.13 11.46
N ILE A 258 -15.99 -1.27 12.42
CA ILE A 258 -15.10 -0.24 12.98
C ILE A 258 -13.92 -0.87 13.71
N ASP A 259 -14.15 -1.95 14.48
CA ASP A 259 -13.08 -2.71 15.11
C ASP A 259 -12.11 -3.30 14.06
N GLY A 260 -12.64 -3.79 12.94
CA GLY A 260 -11.84 -4.21 11.80
C GLY A 260 -10.97 -3.10 11.20
N ILE A 261 -11.47 -1.86 11.13
CA ILE A 261 -10.69 -0.69 10.70
C ILE A 261 -9.56 -0.40 11.70
N ALA A 262 -9.85 -0.42 13.00
CA ALA A 262 -8.85 -0.20 14.03
C ALA A 262 -7.71 -1.23 13.93
N VAL A 263 -8.03 -2.51 13.74
CA VAL A 263 -7.03 -3.57 13.51
C VAL A 263 -6.21 -3.35 12.24
N ALA A 264 -6.82 -2.87 11.15
CA ALA A 264 -6.09 -2.58 9.91
C ALA A 264 -5.13 -1.37 10.05
N VAL A 265 -5.52 -0.38 10.84
CA VAL A 265 -4.74 0.85 11.07
C VAL A 265 -3.59 0.61 12.05
N ASP A 266 -3.91 0.10 13.23
CA ASP A 266 -2.97 -0.04 14.36
C ASP A 266 -2.25 -1.40 14.38
N GLY A 267 -2.77 -2.38 13.65
CA GLY A 267 -2.30 -3.76 13.70
C GLY A 267 -3.00 -4.56 14.79
N GLY A 268 -3.08 -5.87 14.58
CA GLY A 268 -3.77 -6.78 15.48
C GLY A 268 -2.78 -7.51 16.39
N GLY A 269 -2.78 -7.18 17.69
CA GLY A 269 -1.91 -7.83 18.68
C GLY A 269 -2.09 -9.36 18.79
N ALA A 270 -3.22 -9.90 18.35
CA ALA A 270 -3.51 -11.34 18.36
C ALA A 270 -3.17 -12.06 17.03
N ALA A 271 -3.01 -11.33 15.92
CA ALA A 271 -2.87 -11.92 14.58
C ALA A 271 -1.49 -11.68 13.93
N GLY A 272 -0.61 -10.90 14.57
CA GLY A 272 0.69 -10.54 13.98
C GLY A 272 0.55 -9.73 12.69
N THR A 273 -0.60 -9.11 12.45
CA THR A 273 -0.87 -8.30 11.27
C THR A 273 -0.30 -6.91 11.50
N THR A 274 0.73 -6.56 10.71
CA THR A 274 1.31 -5.21 10.68
C THR A 274 0.26 -4.21 10.23
N GLY A 275 -0.06 -3.22 11.07
CA GLY A 275 -0.97 -2.13 10.72
C GLY A 275 -0.37 -1.18 9.68
N LEU A 276 -1.21 -0.37 9.04
CA LEU A 276 -0.78 0.64 8.05
C LEU A 276 0.29 1.59 8.61
N SER A 277 0.15 2.02 9.87
CA SER A 277 1.11 2.90 10.53
C SER A 277 2.50 2.25 10.63
N GLN A 278 2.54 1.00 11.07
CA GLN A 278 3.77 0.23 11.21
C GLN A 278 4.37 -0.17 9.85
N LEU A 279 3.53 -0.46 8.84
CA LEU A 279 3.99 -0.73 7.47
C LEU A 279 4.70 0.48 6.86
N ALA A 280 4.18 1.69 7.07
CA ALA A 280 4.84 2.92 6.62
C ALA A 280 6.23 3.09 7.26
N GLU A 281 6.35 2.78 8.56
CA GLU A 281 7.63 2.85 9.26
C GLU A 281 8.64 1.80 8.77
N VAL A 282 8.18 0.55 8.60
CA VAL A 282 9.01 -0.55 8.07
C VAL A 282 9.46 -0.25 6.65
N LEU A 283 8.56 0.21 5.77
CA LEU A 283 8.90 0.59 4.39
C LEU A 283 9.97 1.67 4.37
N ARG A 284 9.82 2.70 5.22
CA ARG A 284 10.80 3.77 5.34
C ARG A 284 12.18 3.23 5.76
N ALA A 285 12.22 2.37 6.78
CA ALA A 285 13.47 1.79 7.25
C ALA A 285 14.16 0.92 6.20
N GLU A 286 13.39 0.09 5.49
CA GLU A 286 13.93 -0.84 4.50
C GLU A 286 14.47 -0.11 3.27
N VAL A 287 13.75 0.91 2.80
CA VAL A 287 14.20 1.71 1.65
C VAL A 287 15.45 2.51 1.98
N THR A 288 15.53 3.13 3.17
CA THR A 288 16.77 3.80 3.61
C THR A 288 17.96 2.83 3.64
N ARG A 289 17.76 1.60 4.13
CA ARG A 289 18.81 0.57 4.14
C ARG A 289 19.21 0.14 2.72
N PHE A 290 18.23 -0.12 1.86
CA PHE A 290 18.45 -0.51 0.47
C PHE A 290 19.23 0.57 -0.29
N LEU A 291 18.83 1.84 -0.17
CA LEU A 291 19.47 2.95 -0.86
C LEU A 291 20.87 3.24 -0.33
N THR A 292 21.10 3.07 0.97
CA THR A 292 22.46 3.14 1.54
C THR A 292 23.37 2.09 0.91
N THR A 293 22.87 0.86 0.76
CA THR A 293 23.60 -0.24 0.11
C THR A 293 23.83 0.05 -1.37
N ALA A 294 22.81 0.53 -2.07
CA ALA A 294 22.91 0.90 -3.47
C ALA A 294 23.94 2.01 -3.67
N ARG A 295 24.00 3.04 -2.83
CA ARG A 295 25.02 4.11 -2.96
C ARG A 295 26.45 3.60 -2.74
N GLN A 296 26.65 2.52 -1.98
CA GLN A 296 27.97 1.96 -1.67
C GLN A 296 28.47 0.95 -2.71
N SER A 297 27.58 0.28 -3.44
CA SER A 297 27.89 -0.64 -4.55
C SER A 297 28.16 0.12 -5.85
#